data_AF-A0A3D0SLC6-F1
#
_entry.id   AF-A0A3D0SLC6-F1
#
_cell.length_a   1.000
_cell.length_b   1.000
_cell.length_c   1.000
_cell.angle_alpha   90.00
_cell.angle_beta   90.00
_cell.angle_gamma   90.00
#
_symmetry.space_group_name_H-M   'P 1'
#
loop_
_entity.id
_entity.type
_entity.pdbx_description
1 polymer ?
#
loop_
_entity_poly.entity_id
_entity_poly.type
_entity_poly.pdbx_seq_one_letter_code
_entity_poly.pdbx_strand_id
1 'polypeptide(L)'
;MLFTKPGYGAFTEAVCNGVRVLYVARDDWPEEPWLSHWLLEYGNGIKISRQQLATGELMAPLQELLAQSLKPPQPPTGIAEAVEWLERLGC
;
A
#
# COMPACT_ATOMS: atom_id res chain seq x y z
N MET A 1 12.34 -1.63 0.53
CA MET A 1 11.21 -2.41 -0.02
C MET A 1 10.55 -3.13 1.14
N LEU A 2 9.23 -3.22 1.13
CA LEU A 2 8.43 -3.86 2.16
C LEU A 2 7.76 -5.12 1.60
N PHE A 3 7.80 -6.21 2.35
CA PHE A 3 7.03 -7.43 2.07
C PHE A 3 6.04 -7.68 3.21
N THR A 4 4.74 -7.70 2.91
CA THR A 4 3.71 -7.67 3.97
C THR A 4 2.36 -8.25 3.53
N LYS A 5 1.42 -8.36 4.47
CA LYS A 5 -0.02 -8.38 4.20
C LYS A 5 -0.59 -6.95 4.22
N PRO A 6 -1.74 -6.69 3.57
CA PRO A 6 -2.47 -5.43 3.69
C PRO A 6 -2.69 -5.00 5.14
N GLY A 7 -2.42 -3.72 5.39
CA GLY A 7 -2.65 -3.07 6.68
C GLY A 7 -2.45 -1.56 6.56
N TYR A 8 -3.27 -0.79 7.27
CA TYR A 8 -3.29 0.67 7.20
C TYR A 8 -1.91 1.29 7.40
N GLY A 9 -1.27 1.03 8.54
CA GLY A 9 0.05 1.59 8.85
C GLY A 9 1.12 1.19 7.84
N ALA A 10 1.20 -0.11 7.51
CA ALA A 10 2.21 -0.62 6.59
C ALA A 10 2.10 0.01 5.18
N PHE A 11 0.89 0.15 4.64
CA PHE A 11 0.69 0.76 3.32
C PHE A 11 0.89 2.27 3.35
N THR A 12 0.33 2.96 4.34
CA THR A 12 0.47 4.42 4.48
C THR A 12 1.94 4.82 4.67
N GLU A 13 2.68 4.16 5.56
CA GLU A 13 4.10 4.38 5.75
C GLU A 13 4.91 4.10 4.47
N ALA A 14 4.58 3.03 3.75
CA ALA A 14 5.28 2.71 2.51
C ALA A 14 5.08 3.80 1.46
N VAL A 15 3.86 4.31 1.28
CA VAL A 15 3.57 5.41 0.35
C VAL A 15 4.24 6.70 0.80
N CYS A 16 4.16 7.05 2.09
CA CYS A 16 4.75 8.29 2.61
C CYS A 16 6.28 8.32 2.53
N ASN A 17 6.92 7.15 2.49
CA ASN A 17 8.37 7.01 2.37
C ASN A 17 8.84 6.59 0.96
N GLY A 18 7.94 6.49 -0.03
CA GLY A 18 8.29 6.07 -1.40
C GLY A 18 8.83 4.63 -1.49
N VAL A 19 8.41 3.75 -0.59
CA VAL A 19 8.87 2.37 -0.49
C VAL A 19 8.01 1.46 -1.36
N ARG A 20 8.67 0.67 -2.23
CA ARG A 20 8.03 -0.41 -3.00
C ARG A 20 7.46 -1.49 -2.07
N VAL A 21 6.23 -1.94 -2.36
CA VAL A 21 5.51 -2.94 -1.58
C VAL A 21 5.21 -4.18 -2.43
N LEU A 22 5.63 -5.34 -1.96
CA LEU A 22 5.16 -6.63 -2.45
C LEU A 22 4.23 -7.21 -1.38
N TYR A 23 2.99 -7.58 -1.73
CA TYR A 23 2.02 -7.99 -0.70
C TYR A 23 1.14 -9.16 -1.12
N VAL A 24 0.75 -9.98 -0.13
CA VAL A 24 -0.24 -11.05 -0.31
C VAL A 24 -1.59 -10.59 0.22
N ALA A 25 -2.65 -10.73 -0.56
CA ALA A 25 -3.96 -10.21 -0.17
C ALA A 25 -4.61 -10.95 1.00
N ARG A 26 -5.54 -10.24 1.63
CA ARG A 26 -6.44 -10.73 2.68
C ARG A 26 -7.87 -10.69 2.14
N ASP A 27 -8.20 -11.69 1.33
CA ASP A 27 -9.49 -11.75 0.62
C ASP A 27 -10.70 -11.82 1.59
N ASP A 28 -10.45 -12.18 2.85
CA ASP A 28 -11.41 -12.23 3.95
C ASP A 28 -11.59 -10.89 4.69
N TRP A 29 -10.89 -9.83 4.28
CA TRP A 29 -10.89 -8.54 4.97
C TRP A 29 -11.59 -7.45 4.12
N PRO A 30 -12.72 -6.87 4.58
CA PRO A 30 -13.52 -5.92 3.80
C PRO A 30 -12.74 -4.71 3.28
N GLU A 31 -11.71 -4.29 4.02
CA GLU A 31 -10.93 -3.11 3.71
C GLU A 31 -9.74 -3.38 2.79
N GLU A 32 -9.43 -4.65 2.49
CA GLU A 32 -8.35 -5.01 1.56
C GLU A 32 -8.51 -4.39 0.17
N PRO A 33 -9.67 -4.47 -0.52
CA PRO A 33 -9.78 -3.94 -1.87
C PRO A 33 -9.51 -2.43 -1.93
N TRP A 34 -9.98 -1.69 -0.93
CA TRP A 34 -9.82 -0.24 -0.84
C TRP A 34 -8.38 0.15 -0.51
N LEU A 35 -7.73 -0.56 0.41
CA LEU A 35 -6.32 -0.33 0.74
C LEU A 35 -5.39 -0.71 -0.40
N SER A 36 -5.66 -1.82 -1.07
CA SER A 36 -4.93 -2.26 -2.26
C SER A 36 -5.09 -1.24 -3.39
N HIS A 37 -6.31 -0.75 -3.66
CA HIS A 37 -6.54 0.30 -4.64
C HIS A 37 -5.74 1.57 -4.31
N TRP A 38 -5.84 2.05 -3.07
CA TRP A 38 -5.12 3.24 -2.62
C TRP A 38 -3.60 3.10 -2.75
N LEU A 39 -3.02 1.97 -2.33
CA LEU A 39 -1.59 1.70 -2.51
C LEU A 39 -1.19 1.70 -4.00
N LEU A 40 -2.00 1.08 -4.87
CA LEU A 40 -1.73 1.02 -6.31
C LEU A 40 -1.91 2.37 -7.00
N GLU A 41 -2.72 3.27 -6.44
CA GLU A 41 -2.93 4.62 -6.95
C GLU A 41 -1.78 5.56 -6.54
N TYR A 42 -1.44 5.60 -5.25
CA TYR A 42 -0.50 6.58 -4.69
C TYR A 42 0.94 6.06 -4.49
N GLY A 43 1.15 4.74 -4.50
CA GLY A 43 2.46 4.11 -4.30
C GLY A 43 2.85 3.11 -5.40
N ASN A 44 3.91 2.35 -5.11
CA ASN A 44 4.37 1.24 -5.94
C ASN A 44 4.10 -0.08 -5.21
N GLY A 45 3.04 -0.78 -5.61
CA GLY A 45 2.63 -2.05 -5.03
C GLY A 45 2.47 -3.13 -6.09
N ILE A 46 2.80 -4.38 -5.76
CA ILE A 46 2.38 -5.56 -6.52
C ILE A 46 1.74 -6.58 -5.57
N LYS A 47 0.56 -7.05 -5.94
CA LYS A 47 -0.17 -8.13 -5.28
C LYS A 47 0.37 -9.48 -5.78
N ILE A 48 0.75 -10.36 -4.87
CA ILE A 48 1.05 -11.76 -5.16
C ILE A 48 -0.03 -12.67 -4.61
N SER A 49 -0.19 -13.83 -5.24
CA SER A 49 -1.08 -14.88 -4.75
C SER A 49 -0.48 -15.62 -3.54
N ARG A 50 -1.35 -16.25 -2.74
CA ARG A 50 -0.92 -17.14 -1.65
C ARG A 50 -0.09 -18.31 -2.15
N GLN A 51 -0.40 -18.80 -3.36
CA GLN A 51 0.36 -19.88 -4.00
C GLN A 51 1.79 -19.42 -4.29
N GLN A 52 1.98 -18.28 -4.94
CA GLN A 52 3.33 -17.73 -5.22
C GLN A 52 4.14 -17.51 -3.95
N LEU A 53 3.49 -17.07 -2.87
CA LEU A 53 4.12 -16.96 -1.55
C LEU A 53 4.55 -18.34 -1.02
N ALA A 54 3.68 -19.34 -1.11
CA ALA A 54 3.96 -20.69 -0.61
C ALA A 54 5.03 -21.43 -1.43
N THR A 55 5.09 -21.20 -2.75
CA THR A 55 6.06 -21.85 -3.65
C THR A 55 7.36 -21.06 -3.81
N GLY A 56 7.40 -19.79 -3.36
CA GLY A 56 8.57 -18.93 -3.49
C GLY A 56 8.75 -18.32 -4.90
N GLU A 57 7.71 -18.37 -5.74
CA GLU A 57 7.68 -17.80 -7.10
C GLU A 57 7.59 -16.25 -7.08
N LEU A 58 8.58 -15.63 -6.45
CA LEU A 58 8.62 -14.18 -6.18
C LEU A 58 9.51 -13.41 -7.16
N MET A 59 10.34 -14.10 -7.96
CA MET A 59 11.31 -13.44 -8.85
C MET A 59 10.62 -12.53 -9.88
N ALA A 60 9.63 -13.06 -10.60
CA ALA A 60 8.88 -12.32 -11.61
C ALA A 60 8.20 -11.06 -11.04
N PRO A 61 7.37 -11.14 -9.97
CA PRO A 61 6.75 -9.94 -9.42
C PRO A 61 7.76 -8.98 -8.77
N LEU A 62 8.89 -9.46 -8.24
CA LEU A 62 9.97 -8.57 -7.76
C LEU A 62 10.62 -7.79 -8.90
N GLN A 63 10.93 -8.45 -10.02
CA GLN A 63 11.49 -7.79 -11.19
C GLN A 63 10.53 -6.74 -11.76
N GLU A 64 9.24 -7.08 -11.86
CA GLU A 64 8.21 -6.14 -12.27
C GLU A 64 8.16 -4.92 -11.34
N LEU A 65 8.13 -5.14 -10.02
CA LEU A 65 8.07 -4.06 -9.02
C LEU A 65 9.31 -3.16 -9.05
N LEU A 66 10.49 -3.74 -9.28
CA LEU A 66 11.75 -3.00 -9.36
C LEU A 66 11.89 -2.22 -10.67
N ALA A 67 11.30 -2.71 -11.77
CA ALA A 67 11.29 -2.04 -13.07
C ALA A 67 10.35 -0.82 -13.11
N GLN A 68 9.36 -0.73 -12.20
CA GLN A 68 8.48 0.42 -12.12
C GLN A 68 9.25 1.69 -11.70
N SER A 69 8.95 2.79 -12.39
CA SER A 69 9.30 4.14 -11.93
C SER A 69 8.68 4.39 -10.56
N LEU A 70 9.48 4.95 -9.65
CA LEU A 70 8.99 5.32 -8.33
C LEU A 70 7.97 6.44 -8.45
N LYS A 71 6.82 6.26 -7.79
CA LYS A 71 5.88 7.35 -7.57
C LYS A 71 6.42 8.28 -6.49
N PRO A 72 6.12 9.59 -6.57
CA PRO A 72 6.52 10.53 -5.55
C PRO A 72 5.85 10.17 -4.21
N PRO A 73 6.59 10.24 -3.08
CA PRO A 73 6.01 10.01 -1.77
C PRO A 73 4.86 10.98 -1.48
N GLN A 74 3.82 10.51 -0.81
CA GLN A 74 2.72 11.37 -0.35
C GLN A 74 3.05 11.98 1.02
N PRO A 75 2.74 13.25 1.26
CA PRO A 75 2.95 13.84 2.58
C PRO A 75 1.95 13.23 3.60
N PRO A 76 2.37 12.96 4.85
CA PRO A 76 1.52 12.36 5.88
C PRO A 76 0.59 13.40 6.54
N THR A 77 -0.19 14.13 5.75
CA THR A 77 -1.03 15.26 6.21
C THR A 77 -2.42 14.85 6.70
N GLY A 78 -2.81 13.58 6.55
CA GLY A 78 -4.18 13.12 6.78
C GLY A 78 -4.75 13.43 8.16
N ILE A 79 -3.93 13.44 9.22
CA ILE A 79 -4.38 13.84 10.56
C ILE A 79 -4.75 15.33 10.59
N ALA A 80 -3.91 16.20 10.03
CA ALA A 80 -4.17 17.64 9.98
C ALA A 80 -5.42 17.95 9.13
N GLU A 81 -5.58 17.28 7.99
CA GLU A 81 -6.75 17.41 7.13
C GLU A 81 -8.04 16.94 7.82
N ALA A 82 -7.98 15.83 8.56
CA ALA A 82 -9.13 15.32 9.32
C ALA A 82 -9.54 16.28 10.44
N VAL A 83 -8.58 16.87 11.17
CA VAL A 83 -8.85 17.90 12.19
C VAL A 83 -9.53 19.11 11.54
N GLU A 84 -8.96 19.65 10.47
CA GLU A 84 -9.55 20.80 9.76
C GLU A 84 -10.97 20.49 9.27
N TRP A 85 -11.21 19.27 8.80
CA TRP A 85 -12.55 18.85 8.35
C TRP A 85 -13.55 18.78 9.51
N LEU A 86 -13.16 18.23 10.66
CA LEU A 86 -14.01 18.17 11.85
C LEU A 86 -14.33 19.55 12.42
N GLU A 87 -13.35 20.46 12.47
CA GLU A 87 -13.54 21.85 12.89
C GLU A 87 -14.58 22.57 12.00
N ARG A 88 -14.56 22.31 10.69
CA ARG A 88 -15.55 22.86 9.74
C ARG A 88 -16.97 22.30 9.96
N LEU A 89 -17.10 21.10 10.52
CA LEU A 89 -18.39 20.50 10.87
C LEU A 89 -18.95 21.00 12.21
N GLY A 90 -18.20 21.84 12.95
CA GLY A 90 -18.61 22.37 14.24
C GLY A 90 -18.65 21.33 15.37
N CYS A 91 -17.86 20.25 15.23
CA CYS A 91 -17.64 19.25 16.27
C CYS A 91 -16.52 19.69 17.22
#